data_AF-A0A8X6FYC1-F1
#
_entry.id   AF-A0A8X6FYC1-F1
#
_cell.length_a   1.000
_cell.length_b   1.000
_cell.length_c   1.000
_cell.angle_alpha   90.00
_cell.angle_beta   90.00
_cell.angle_gamma   90.00
#
_symmetry.space_group_name_H-M   'P 1'
#
loop_
_entity.id
_entity.type
_entity.pdbx_description
1 polymer ?
#
loop_
_entity_poly.entity_id
_entity_poly.type
_entity_poly.pdbx_seq_one_letter_code
_entity_poly.pdbx_strand_id
1 'polypeptide(L)'
;MRIEAWLEYFNNACKISNKDNDWKMLNISKYLKGSALTHYINSCLNISNFDDLCNILIENFLKPNIVNLSDFSQHQLRNNLDQYFHQKLNCGRQLGLSPQLILEGLTDGMPTNIKQLMTNNPPTSPTEWL
;
A
#
# COMPACT_ATOMS: atom_id res chain seq x y z
N MET A 1 7.36 -16.41 -10.44
CA MET A 1 5.98 -16.99 -10.40
C MET A 1 5.00 -15.83 -10.28
N ARG A 2 3.88 -15.85 -11.00
CA ARG A 2 2.82 -14.84 -10.85
C ARG A 2 2.21 -14.95 -9.45
N ILE A 3 1.73 -13.84 -8.88
CA ILE A 3 1.21 -13.81 -7.51
C ILE A 3 0.03 -14.78 -7.34
N GLU A 4 -0.83 -14.90 -8.36
CA GLU A 4 -2.00 -15.78 -8.34
C GLU A 4 -1.60 -17.25 -8.19
N ALA A 5 -0.68 -17.71 -9.06
CA ALA A 5 -0.15 -19.06 -9.01
C ALA A 5 0.59 -19.33 -7.69
N TRP A 6 1.25 -18.31 -7.13
CA TRP A 6 1.88 -18.43 -5.81
C TRP A 6 0.86 -18.56 -4.68
N LEU A 7 -0.21 -17.76 -4.69
CA LEU A 7 -1.27 -17.81 -3.70
C LEU A 7 -2.06 -19.13 -3.79
N GLU A 8 -2.30 -19.63 -5.00
CA GLU A 8 -2.91 -20.94 -5.21
C GLU A 8 -2.03 -22.05 -4.62
N TYR A 9 -0.72 -22.04 -4.93
CA TYR A 9 0.23 -22.97 -4.36
C TYR A 9 0.26 -22.91 -2.82
N PHE A 10 0.32 -21.72 -2.26
CA PHE A 10 0.30 -21.50 -0.81
C PHE A 10 -0.98 -22.03 -0.15
N ASN A 11 -2.14 -21.75 -0.76
CA ASN A 11 -3.43 -22.24 -0.28
C ASN A 11 -3.52 -23.77 -0.32
N ASN A 12 -3.05 -24.39 -1.41
CA ASN A 12 -3.03 -25.84 -1.54
C ASN A 12 -2.11 -26.48 -0.49
N ALA A 13 -0.92 -25.93 -0.27
CA ALA A 13 0.00 -26.40 0.78
C ALA A 13 -0.59 -26.26 2.19
N CYS A 14 -1.29 -25.16 2.46
CA CYS A 14 -2.01 -24.95 3.72
C CYS A 14 -3.15 -25.95 3.89
N LYS A 15 -3.93 -26.21 2.84
CA LYS A 15 -5.01 -27.19 2.84
C LYS A 15 -4.51 -28.61 3.15
N ILE A 16 -3.41 -29.03 2.52
CA ILE A 16 -2.77 -30.33 2.79
C ILE A 16 -2.33 -30.44 4.25
N SER A 17 -1.89 -29.32 4.84
CA SER A 17 -1.42 -29.26 6.22
C SER A 17 -2.52 -28.92 7.24
N ASN A 18 -3.79 -28.89 6.83
CA ASN A 18 -4.95 -28.49 7.65
C ASN A 18 -4.77 -27.12 8.35
N LYS A 19 -4.21 -26.13 7.64
CA LYS A 19 -3.99 -24.76 8.12
C LYS A 19 -5.12 -23.86 7.66
N ASP A 20 -5.80 -23.26 8.62
CA ASP A 20 -6.93 -22.35 8.42
C ASP A 20 -6.48 -20.92 8.01
N ASN A 21 -7.45 -20.04 7.79
CA ASN A 21 -7.19 -18.67 7.38
C ASN A 21 -6.49 -17.85 8.47
N ASP A 22 -6.77 -18.11 9.75
CA ASP A 22 -6.09 -17.43 10.87
C ASP A 22 -4.60 -17.76 10.86
N TRP A 23 -4.26 -19.04 10.69
CA TRP A 23 -2.88 -19.46 10.54
C TRP A 23 -2.21 -18.80 9.33
N LYS A 24 -2.92 -18.74 8.19
CA LYS A 24 -2.38 -18.12 6.97
C LYS A 24 -2.09 -16.64 7.19
N MET A 25 -3.01 -15.89 7.79
CA MET A 25 -2.84 -14.46 8.09
C MET A 25 -1.61 -14.22 8.97
N LEU A 26 -1.42 -15.05 10.01
CA LEU A 26 -0.28 -14.94 10.91
C LEU A 26 1.07 -15.27 10.26
N ASN A 27 1.10 -16.02 9.17
CA ASN A 27 2.34 -16.62 8.65
C ASN A 27 2.69 -16.22 7.22
N ILE A 28 1.77 -15.68 6.42
CA ILE A 28 1.99 -15.38 5.00
C ILE A 28 3.21 -14.49 4.76
N SER A 29 3.45 -13.49 5.63
CA SER A 29 4.59 -12.58 5.55
C SER A 29 5.95 -13.29 5.57
N LYS A 30 6.05 -14.45 6.23
CA LYS A 30 7.28 -15.27 6.28
C LYS A 30 7.63 -15.89 4.92
N TYR A 31 6.65 -16.00 4.04
CA TYR A 31 6.80 -16.64 2.73
C TYR A 31 6.85 -15.64 1.57
N LEU A 32 6.42 -14.39 1.78
CA LEU A 32 6.57 -13.32 0.81
C LEU A 32 8.03 -12.84 0.73
N LYS A 33 8.44 -12.37 -0.44
CA LYS A 33 9.79 -11.83 -0.70
C LYS A 33 9.73 -10.62 -1.62
N GLY A 34 10.77 -9.78 -1.56
CA GLY A 34 10.92 -8.62 -2.44
C GLY A 34 9.74 -7.65 -2.36
N SER A 35 9.27 -7.17 -3.51
CA SER A 35 8.18 -6.20 -3.62
C SER A 35 6.87 -6.67 -2.98
N ALA A 36 6.57 -7.98 -2.99
CA ALA A 36 5.38 -8.52 -2.35
C ALA A 36 5.44 -8.40 -0.82
N LEU A 37 6.60 -8.66 -0.22
CA LEU A 37 6.80 -8.44 1.23
C LEU A 37 6.77 -6.95 1.58
N THR A 38 7.41 -6.11 0.77
CA THR A 38 7.39 -4.66 0.96
C THR A 38 5.96 -4.12 0.90
N HIS A 39 5.16 -4.52 -0.09
CA HIS A 39 3.76 -4.12 -0.19
C HIS A 39 2.93 -4.61 1.00
N TYR A 40 3.14 -5.87 1.42
CA TYR A 40 2.45 -6.43 2.58
C TYR A 40 2.68 -5.57 3.84
N ILE A 41 3.94 -5.25 4.15
CA ILE A 41 4.29 -4.44 5.33
C ILE A 41 3.70 -3.02 5.23
N ASN A 42 3.69 -2.46 4.03
CA ASN A 42 3.30 -1.08 3.80
C ASN A 42 1.79 -0.83 3.74
N SER A 43 1.02 -1.85 3.36
CA SER A 43 -0.37 -1.64 2.94
C SER A 43 -1.34 -2.71 3.43
N CYS A 44 -0.85 -3.84 3.95
CA CYS A 44 -1.68 -5.01 4.26
C CYS A 44 -1.75 -5.38 5.75
N LEU A 45 -1.00 -4.72 6.64
CA LEU A 45 -0.91 -5.09 8.07
C LEU A 45 -2.25 -5.02 8.81
N ASN A 46 -3.17 -4.16 8.37
CA ASN A 46 -4.48 -3.97 9.00
C ASN A 46 -5.57 -4.86 8.41
N ILE A 47 -5.26 -5.67 7.40
CA ILE A 47 -6.22 -6.60 6.80
C ILE A 47 -6.40 -7.79 7.75
N SER A 48 -7.65 -8.12 8.08
CA SER A 48 -7.99 -9.23 8.98
C SER A 48 -8.59 -10.44 8.24
N ASN A 49 -9.00 -10.27 6.98
CA ASN A 49 -9.59 -11.33 6.16
C ASN A 49 -8.57 -11.81 5.11
N PHE A 50 -8.40 -13.13 5.02
CA PHE A 50 -7.42 -13.73 4.13
C PHE A 50 -7.79 -13.60 2.64
N ASP A 51 -9.07 -13.68 2.29
CA ASP A 51 -9.52 -13.54 0.91
C ASP A 51 -9.34 -12.09 0.43
N ASP A 52 -9.61 -11.10 1.30
CA ASP A 52 -9.34 -9.69 1.03
C ASP A 52 -7.85 -9.43 0.81
N LEU A 53 -7.00 -10.04 1.64
CA LEU A 53 -5.55 -9.98 1.47
C LEU A 53 -5.12 -10.57 0.11
N CYS A 54 -5.66 -11.73 -0.27
CA CYS A 54 -5.41 -12.34 -1.56
C CYS A 54 -5.81 -11.41 -2.71
N ASN A 55 -7.00 -10.82 -2.64
CA ASN A 55 -7.49 -9.89 -3.67
C ASN A 55 -6.57 -8.66 -3.78
N ILE A 56 -6.16 -8.06 -2.66
CA ILE A 56 -5.26 -6.90 -2.66
C ILE A 56 -3.90 -7.23 -3.26
N LEU A 57 -3.33 -8.40 -2.90
CA LEU A 57 -2.08 -8.86 -3.51
C LEU A 57 -2.27 -9.14 -5.00
N ILE A 58 -3.36 -9.80 -5.38
CA ILE A 58 -3.67 -10.09 -6.79
C ILE A 58 -3.80 -8.78 -7.57
N GLU A 59 -4.62 -7.84 -7.13
CA GLU A 59 -4.84 -6.55 -7.79
C GLU A 59 -3.53 -5.78 -7.97
N ASN A 60 -2.70 -5.65 -6.92
CA ASN A 60 -1.44 -4.90 -6.98
C ASN A 60 -0.38 -5.54 -7.90
N PHE A 61 -0.48 -6.84 -8.18
CA PHE A 61 0.53 -7.57 -8.97
C PHE A 61 -0.02 -8.14 -10.30
N LEU A 62 -1.33 -8.12 -10.55
CA LEU A 62 -1.98 -8.44 -11.84
C LEU A 62 -2.03 -7.25 -12.78
N LYS A 63 -2.36 -6.09 -12.21
CA LYS A 63 -2.25 -4.80 -12.84
C LYS A 63 -1.38 -4.01 -11.88
N PRO A 64 -0.12 -3.67 -12.19
CA PRO A 64 0.37 -2.45 -11.61
C PRO A 64 -0.72 -1.43 -11.97
N ASN A 65 -1.46 -0.89 -10.99
CA ASN A 65 -2.23 0.31 -11.28
C ASN A 65 -1.21 1.18 -11.99
N ILE A 66 -1.45 1.47 -13.28
CA ILE A 66 -0.56 2.31 -14.06
C ILE A 66 -0.85 3.70 -13.53
N VAL A 67 -0.46 3.93 -12.28
CA VAL A 67 -0.38 5.25 -11.72
C VAL A 67 0.70 5.94 -12.52
N ASN A 68 0.36 7.09 -13.02
CA ASN A 68 1.29 7.97 -13.70
C ASN A 68 1.58 9.16 -12.78
N LEU A 69 2.48 10.04 -13.22
CA LEU A 69 2.82 11.25 -12.45
C LEU A 69 1.63 12.21 -12.29
N SER A 70 0.61 12.16 -13.16
CA SER A 70 -0.62 12.97 -12.98
C SER A 70 -1.50 12.42 -11.87
N ASP A 71 -1.59 11.10 -11.70
CA ASP A 71 -2.29 10.47 -10.58
C ASP A 71 -1.64 10.84 -9.25
N PHE A 72 -0.31 11.04 -9.22
CA PHE A 72 0.36 11.55 -8.04
C PHE A 72 0.13 13.06 -7.88
N SER A 73 0.54 13.90 -8.84
CA SER A 73 0.57 15.36 -8.70
C SER A 73 -0.81 16.02 -8.65
N GLN A 74 -1.80 15.48 -9.35
CA GLN A 74 -3.12 16.11 -9.50
C GLN A 74 -4.16 15.57 -8.52
N HIS A 75 -3.84 14.52 -7.76
CA HIS A 75 -4.76 13.96 -6.78
C HIS A 75 -5.13 15.00 -5.72
N GLN A 76 -6.40 15.37 -5.66
CA GLN A 76 -6.92 16.39 -4.74
C GLN A 76 -7.45 15.76 -3.46
N LEU A 77 -7.20 16.43 -2.34
CA LEU A 77 -7.87 16.13 -1.07
C LEU A 77 -9.37 16.40 -1.24
N ARG A 78 -10.17 15.34 -1.12
CA ARG A 78 -11.63 15.45 -1.13
C ARG A 78 -12.18 15.64 0.27
N ASN A 79 -12.37 14.55 1.01
CA ASN A 79 -13.11 14.59 2.28
C ASN A 79 -12.40 13.89 3.45
N ASN A 80 -11.40 13.04 3.18
CA ASN A 80 -10.73 12.24 4.21
C ASN A 80 -9.21 12.39 4.06
N LEU A 81 -8.57 12.93 5.10
CA LEU A 81 -7.14 13.24 5.14
C LEU A 81 -6.30 11.95 5.18
N ASP A 82 -6.69 10.99 6.01
CA ASP A 82 -5.99 9.71 6.17
C ASP A 82 -5.99 8.93 4.86
N GLN A 83 -7.14 8.86 4.19
CA GLN A 83 -7.28 8.21 2.89
C GLN A 83 -6.42 8.91 1.84
N TYR A 84 -6.39 10.25 1.84
CA TYR A 84 -5.56 11.02 0.92
C TYR A 84 -4.07 10.72 1.11
N PHE A 85 -3.59 10.69 2.36
CA PHE A 85 -2.19 10.36 2.63
C PHE A 85 -1.83 8.93 2.25
N HIS A 86 -2.67 7.95 2.57
CA HIS A 86 -2.47 6.57 2.15
C HIS A 86 -2.43 6.43 0.63
N GLN A 87 -3.31 7.13 -0.10
CA GLN A 87 -3.35 7.09 -1.56
C GLN A 87 -2.12 7.76 -2.18
N LYS A 88 -1.72 8.95 -1.72
CA LYS A 88 -0.49 9.63 -2.16
C LYS A 88 0.74 8.76 -1.91
N LEU A 89 0.88 8.18 -0.72
CA LEU A 89 2.00 7.31 -0.36
C LEU A 89 2.05 6.06 -1.25
N ASN A 90 0.92 5.39 -1.44
CA ASN A 90 0.85 4.20 -2.27
C ASN A 90 1.16 4.51 -3.74
N CYS A 91 0.61 5.61 -4.27
CA CYS A 91 0.88 6.07 -5.63
C CYS A 91 2.37 6.40 -5.84
N GLY A 92 2.98 7.18 -4.93
CA GLY A 92 4.39 7.51 -5.01
C GLY A 92 5.32 6.29 -4.92
N ARG A 93 4.98 5.30 -4.07
CA ARG A 93 5.71 4.03 -3.99
C ARG A 93 5.60 3.20 -5.27
N GLN A 94 4.41 3.14 -5.86
CA GLN A 94 4.20 2.43 -7.13
C GLN A 94 4.95 3.09 -8.30
N LEU A 95 5.10 4.42 -8.28
CA LEU A 95 5.92 5.17 -9.22
C LEU A 95 7.43 5.05 -8.98
N GLY A 96 7.87 4.40 -7.89
CA GLY A 96 9.29 4.31 -7.53
C GLY A 96 9.90 5.65 -7.08
N LEU A 97 9.09 6.59 -6.59
CA LEU A 97 9.57 7.87 -6.10
C LEU A 97 10.38 7.70 -4.81
N SER A 98 11.38 8.57 -4.63
CA SER A 98 12.11 8.64 -3.37
C SER A 98 11.19 9.11 -2.24
N PRO A 99 11.45 8.73 -0.98
CA PRO A 99 10.66 9.20 0.16
C PRO A 99 10.55 10.72 0.23
N GLN A 100 11.61 11.44 -0.16
CA GLN A 100 11.64 12.90 -0.19
C GLN A 100 10.69 13.48 -1.25
N LEU A 101 10.64 12.91 -2.45
CA LEU A 101 9.68 13.34 -3.48
C LEU A 101 8.23 13.03 -3.08
N ILE A 102 8.00 11.91 -2.40
CA ILE A 102 6.68 11.58 -1.87
C ILE A 102 6.26 12.63 -0.83
N LEU A 103 7.18 13.00 0.07
CA LEU A 103 6.97 13.98 1.13
C LEU A 103 6.63 15.36 0.56
N GLU A 104 7.42 15.84 -0.41
CA GLU A 104 7.19 17.12 -1.10
C GLU A 104 5.80 17.14 -1.77
N GLY A 105 5.43 16.05 -2.43
CA GLY A 105 4.17 15.92 -3.13
C GLY A 105 2.94 15.70 -2.25
N LEU A 106 3.07 15.51 -0.93
CA LEU A 106 1.91 15.36 -0.04
C LEU A 106 1.03 16.60 -0.07
N THR A 107 1.63 17.78 -0.23
CA THR A 107 0.90 19.04 -0.16
C THR A 107 0.14 19.37 -1.45
N ASP A 108 0.54 18.88 -2.63
CA ASP A 108 0.07 19.37 -3.94
C ASP A 108 -1.46 19.49 -4.07
N GLY A 109 -2.19 18.48 -3.62
CA GLY A 109 -3.65 18.38 -3.73
C GLY A 109 -4.44 19.01 -2.60
N MET A 110 -3.78 19.70 -1.67
CA MET A 110 -4.44 20.23 -0.48
C MET A 110 -4.95 21.67 -0.63
N PRO A 111 -6.04 22.03 0.06
CA PRO A 111 -6.47 23.41 0.24
C PRO A 111 -5.41 24.28 0.93
N THR A 112 -5.38 25.58 0.61
CA THR A 112 -4.37 26.54 1.09
C THR A 112 -4.23 26.57 2.62
N ASN A 113 -5.35 26.51 3.34
CA ASN A 113 -5.36 26.52 4.80
C ASN A 113 -4.66 25.28 5.40
N ILE A 114 -4.84 24.10 4.80
CA ILE A 114 -4.19 22.86 5.26
C ILE A 114 -2.70 22.85 4.86
N LYS A 115 -2.38 23.31 3.63
CA LYS A 115 -0.99 23.49 3.19
C LYS A 115 -0.19 24.33 4.19
N GLN A 116 -0.75 25.46 4.64
CA GLN A 116 -0.09 26.33 5.62
C GLN A 116 0.19 25.63 6.96
N LEU A 117 -0.73 24.78 7.44
CA LEU A 117 -0.50 24.00 8.66
C LEU A 117 0.66 23.02 8.49
N MET A 118 0.73 22.34 7.33
CA MET A 118 1.81 21.41 7.01
C MET A 118 3.15 22.10 6.81
N THR A 119 3.19 23.30 6.24
CA THR A 119 4.45 24.06 6.10
C THR A 119 5.02 24.45 7.45
N ASN A 120 4.17 24.76 8.43
CA ASN A 120 4.60 25.14 9.78
C ASN A 120 5.09 23.96 10.60
N ASN A 121 4.58 22.75 10.34
CA ASN A 121 5.01 21.51 10.98
C ASN A 121 5.09 20.43 9.90
N PRO A 122 6.19 20.33 9.14
CA PRO A 122 6.32 19.34 8.08
C PRO A 122 6.61 17.95 8.67
N PRO A 123 6.13 16.86 8.05
CA PRO A 123 6.53 15.52 8.44
C PRO A 123 7.99 15.31 8.05
N THR A 124 8.72 14.51 8.82
CA THR A 124 10.07 14.04 8.50
C THR A 124 10.06 12.78 7.63
N SER A 125 8.92 12.08 7.56
CA SER A 125 8.74 10.91 6.70
C SER A 125 7.32 10.83 6.13
N PRO A 126 7.13 10.19 4.96
CA PRO A 126 5.80 10.01 4.37
C PRO A 126 4.80 9.18 5.18
N THR A 127 5.24 8.52 6.25
CA THR A 127 4.41 7.66 7.12
C THR A 127 4.14 8.29 8.49
N GLU A 128 4.73 9.43 8.82
CA GLU A 128 4.64 10.02 10.17
C GLU A 128 3.21 10.40 10.57
N TRP A 129 2.36 10.71 9.58
CA TRP A 129 0.98 11.16 9.80
C TRP A 129 -0.07 10.14 9.33
N LEU A 130 0.35 8.88 9.17
CA LEU A 130 -0.52 7.73 8.96
C LEU A 130 -0.71 6.97 10.28
#